data_AF-A0A1G8GTP5-F1
#
_entry.id   AF-A0A1G8GTP5-F1
#
_cell.length_a   1.000
_cell.length_b   1.000
_cell.length_c   1.000
_cell.angle_alpha   90.00
_cell.angle_beta   90.00
_cell.angle_gamma   90.00
#
_symmetry.space_group_name_H-M   'P 1'
#
loop_
_entity.id
_entity.type
_entity.pdbx_description
1 polymer ?
#
loop_
_entity_poly.entity_id
_entity_poly.type
_entity_poly.pdbx_seq_one_letter_code
_entity_poly.pdbx_strand_id
1 'polypeptide(L)'
;MKEFEFILISENAFNSDNIQDIVDSNISVINVLRSSEIGDDELHPDAFSSYCVDYYFQTLKEEGLPAFIWKSKWDQDLIEIIQAGIAAMNAPENLEFFEKQMRRVKAFSKIKLGKFLQSDFGKDKATATLLDDTSFKEIKEDLKELNATWLKSHPDLKVANLEEMQTIITDFISE
;
A
#
# COMPACT_ATOMS: atom_id res chain seq x y z
N MET A 1 -11.68 19.08 -9.07
CA MET A 1 -11.02 17.77 -9.21
C MET A 1 -12.01 16.76 -8.70
N LYS A 2 -12.26 15.72 -9.48
CA LYS A 2 -13.21 14.69 -9.11
C LYS A 2 -12.48 13.68 -8.23
N GLU A 3 -13.14 13.14 -7.21
CA GLU A 3 -12.56 12.13 -6.33
C GLU A 3 -13.52 10.94 -6.27
N PHE A 4 -12.98 9.72 -6.33
CA PHE A 4 -13.76 8.50 -6.19
C PHE A 4 -14.22 8.36 -4.74
N GLU A 5 -15.52 8.45 -4.51
CA GLU A 5 -16.08 8.62 -3.15
C GLU A 5 -16.11 7.33 -2.31
N PHE A 6 -15.86 6.16 -2.91
CA PHE A 6 -16.12 4.89 -2.24
C PHE A 6 -14.86 4.06 -2.03
N ILE A 7 -14.79 3.42 -0.85
CA ILE A 7 -14.04 2.17 -0.71
C ILE A 7 -14.95 1.06 -1.21
N LEU A 8 -14.78 0.64 -2.46
CA LEU A 8 -15.69 -0.30 -3.12
C LEU A 8 -15.21 -1.74 -2.95
N ILE A 9 -16.00 -2.56 -2.27
CA ILE A 9 -15.71 -3.97 -1.98
C ILE A 9 -16.82 -4.86 -2.54
N SER A 10 -16.45 -5.98 -3.17
CA SER A 10 -17.44 -6.91 -3.69
C SER A 10 -18.20 -7.62 -2.56
N GLU A 11 -19.48 -7.91 -2.76
CA GLU A 11 -20.30 -8.71 -1.83
C GLU A 11 -19.66 -10.07 -1.53
N ASN A 12 -19.04 -10.71 -2.52
CA ASN A 12 -18.36 -11.99 -2.33
C ASN A 12 -17.16 -11.87 -1.39
N ALA A 13 -16.32 -10.85 -1.58
CA ALA A 13 -15.19 -10.58 -0.70
C ALA A 13 -15.66 -10.22 0.71
N PHE A 14 -16.71 -9.39 0.82
CA PHE A 14 -17.24 -8.96 2.12
C PHE A 14 -17.77 -10.12 2.98
N ASN A 15 -18.40 -11.10 2.33
CA ASN A 15 -18.97 -12.29 2.96
C ASN A 15 -18.00 -13.49 3.00
N SER A 16 -16.77 -13.33 2.52
CA SER A 16 -15.77 -14.39 2.55
C SER A 16 -15.28 -14.65 3.97
N ASP A 17 -14.99 -15.92 4.27
CA ASP A 17 -14.28 -16.32 5.49
C ASP A 17 -12.79 -15.94 5.43
N ASN A 18 -12.25 -15.64 4.25
CA ASN A 18 -10.89 -15.17 4.08
C ASN A 18 -10.84 -13.64 4.12
N ILE A 19 -10.31 -13.09 5.20
CA ILE A 19 -10.22 -11.64 5.41
C ILE A 19 -9.36 -10.93 4.36
N GLN A 20 -8.41 -11.64 3.74
CA GLN A 20 -7.59 -11.10 2.66
C GLN A 20 -8.42 -10.74 1.41
N ASP A 21 -9.55 -11.40 1.18
CA ASP A 21 -10.39 -11.12 0.01
C ASP A 21 -10.91 -9.67 0.01
N ILE A 22 -11.04 -9.04 1.19
CA ILE A 22 -11.38 -7.62 1.33
C ILE A 22 -10.29 -6.75 0.70
N VAL A 23 -9.03 -6.98 1.06
CA VAL A 23 -7.89 -6.20 0.55
C VAL A 23 -7.73 -6.45 -0.95
N ASP A 24 -7.84 -7.70 -1.38
CA ASP A 24 -7.72 -8.07 -2.79
C ASP A 24 -8.84 -7.44 -3.64
N SER A 25 -10.06 -7.33 -3.09
CA SER A 25 -11.17 -6.61 -3.72
C SER A 25 -10.87 -5.12 -3.85
N ASN A 26 -10.36 -4.47 -2.81
CA ASN A 26 -9.94 -3.06 -2.88
C ASN A 26 -8.84 -2.85 -3.93
N ILE A 27 -7.80 -3.70 -3.91
CA ILE A 27 -6.70 -3.69 -4.87
C ILE A 27 -7.22 -3.79 -6.31
N SER A 28 -8.20 -4.67 -6.54
CA SER A 28 -8.81 -4.86 -7.86
C SER A 28 -9.48 -3.58 -8.36
N VAL A 29 -10.24 -2.88 -7.51
CA VAL A 29 -10.88 -1.61 -7.87
C VAL A 29 -9.84 -0.53 -8.17
N ILE A 30 -8.86 -0.34 -7.29
CA ILE A 30 -7.78 0.64 -7.49
C ILE A 30 -7.02 0.37 -8.79
N ASN A 31 -6.68 -0.89 -9.08
CA ASN A 31 -5.99 -1.24 -10.32
C ASN A 31 -6.84 -0.94 -11.57
N VAL A 32 -8.16 -1.16 -11.54
CA VAL A 32 -9.05 -0.83 -12.66
C VAL A 32 -9.11 0.68 -12.89
N LEU A 33 -9.25 1.47 -11.82
CA LEU A 33 -9.26 2.93 -11.91
C LEU A 33 -7.93 3.45 -12.48
N ARG A 34 -6.79 3.02 -11.94
CA ARG A 34 -5.46 3.42 -12.44
C ARG A 34 -5.19 2.96 -13.87
N SER A 35 -5.67 1.77 -14.25
CA SER A 35 -5.56 1.28 -15.64
C SER A 35 -6.42 2.09 -16.61
N SER A 36 -7.40 2.84 -16.09
CA SER A 36 -8.26 3.76 -16.84
C SER A 36 -7.74 5.20 -16.80
N GLU A 37 -6.46 5.39 -16.50
CA GLU A 37 -5.77 6.69 -16.44
C GLU A 37 -6.29 7.66 -15.37
N ILE A 38 -7.04 7.15 -14.38
CA ILE A 38 -7.43 7.94 -13.20
C ILE A 38 -6.19 8.24 -12.35
N GLY A 39 -5.99 9.51 -12.02
CA GLY A 39 -4.87 9.98 -11.21
C GLY A 39 -4.93 9.47 -9.77
N ASP A 40 -3.77 9.30 -9.13
CA ASP A 40 -3.71 8.85 -7.74
C ASP A 40 -4.40 9.86 -6.78
N ASP A 41 -4.50 11.13 -7.16
CA ASP A 41 -5.22 12.22 -6.46
C ASP A 41 -6.74 12.25 -6.72
N GLU A 42 -7.23 11.42 -7.63
CA GLU A 42 -8.65 11.23 -7.91
C GLU A 42 -9.20 9.94 -7.29
N LEU A 43 -8.35 9.11 -6.69
CA LEU A 43 -8.74 7.91 -5.96
C LEU A 43 -9.21 8.25 -4.54
N HIS A 44 -10.06 7.40 -3.96
CA HIS A 44 -10.37 7.50 -2.54
C HIS A 44 -9.08 7.38 -1.73
N PRO A 45 -8.74 8.36 -0.87
CA PRO A 45 -7.42 8.42 -0.21
C PRO A 45 -7.14 7.19 0.66
N ASP A 46 -8.11 6.74 1.45
CA ASP A 46 -7.94 5.57 2.32
C ASP A 46 -7.94 4.23 1.55
N ALA A 47 -8.69 4.11 0.44
CA ALA A 47 -8.60 2.96 -0.44
C ALA A 47 -7.21 2.84 -1.07
N PHE A 48 -6.67 3.97 -1.54
CA PHE A 48 -5.34 4.03 -2.13
C PHE A 48 -4.24 3.83 -1.08
N SER A 49 -4.43 4.33 0.14
CA SER A 49 -3.52 4.08 1.25
C SER A 49 -3.47 2.59 1.62
N SER A 50 -4.62 1.92 1.72
CA SER A 50 -4.69 0.46 1.90
C SER A 50 -3.92 -0.31 0.82
N TYR A 51 -4.11 0.08 -0.45
CA TYR A 51 -3.38 -0.48 -1.59
C TYR A 51 -1.86 -0.29 -1.46
N CYS A 52 -1.41 0.91 -1.08
CA CYS A 52 0.01 1.22 -0.91
C CYS A 52 0.64 0.44 0.26
N VAL A 53 -0.09 0.27 1.37
CA VAL A 53 0.36 -0.52 2.52
C VAL A 53 0.50 -1.99 2.16
N ASP A 54 -0.43 -2.58 1.41
CA ASP A 54 -0.30 -3.96 0.93
C ASP A 54 0.92 -4.12 0.00
N TYR A 55 1.10 -3.20 -0.95
CA TYR A 55 2.29 -3.16 -1.81
C TYR A 55 3.60 -3.14 -1.01
N TYR A 56 3.68 -2.28 0.01
CA TYR A 56 4.82 -2.22 0.92
C TYR A 56 5.03 -3.54 1.65
N PHE A 57 3.99 -4.06 2.28
CA PHE A 57 4.08 -5.23 3.13
C PHE A 57 4.46 -6.48 2.34
N GLN A 58 3.86 -6.67 1.16
CA GLN A 58 4.18 -7.78 0.28
C GLN A 58 5.63 -7.68 -0.22
N THR A 59 6.06 -6.49 -0.67
CA THR A 59 7.44 -6.28 -1.11
C THR A 59 8.44 -6.54 0.01
N LEU A 60 8.16 -6.05 1.22
CA LEU A 60 8.99 -6.27 2.40
C LEU A 60 9.11 -7.77 2.73
N LYS A 61 8.00 -8.50 2.71
CA LYS A 61 7.96 -9.93 3.03
C LYS A 61 8.69 -10.79 2.00
N GLU A 62 8.50 -10.51 0.71
CA GLU A 62 9.03 -11.34 -0.37
C GLU A 62 10.47 -11.01 -0.75
N GLU A 63 10.81 -9.71 -0.75
CA GLU A 63 12.06 -9.21 -1.33
C GLU A 63 12.89 -8.35 -0.37
N GLY A 64 12.33 -8.02 0.80
CA GLY A 64 13.01 -7.27 1.84
C GLY A 64 12.96 -5.75 1.66
N LEU A 65 13.44 -5.06 2.70
CA LEU A 65 13.44 -3.60 2.77
C LEU A 65 14.23 -2.92 1.62
N PRO A 66 15.39 -3.43 1.18
CA PRO A 66 16.12 -2.83 0.06
C PRO A 66 15.32 -2.85 -1.25
N ALA A 67 14.50 -3.88 -1.47
CA ALA A 67 13.65 -3.97 -2.65
C ALA A 67 12.56 -2.89 -2.62
N PHE A 68 11.90 -2.71 -1.46
CA PHE A 68 10.90 -1.65 -1.30
C PHE A 68 11.49 -0.26 -1.58
N ILE A 69 12.64 0.06 -0.98
CA ILE A 69 13.32 1.35 -1.20
C ILE A 69 13.67 1.54 -2.68
N TRP A 70 14.13 0.48 -3.35
CA TRP A 70 14.51 0.55 -4.76
C TRP A 70 13.32 0.70 -5.71
N LYS A 71 12.23 -0.04 -5.46
CA LYS A 71 11.03 -0.05 -6.30
C LYS A 71 10.19 1.22 -6.13
N SER A 72 10.05 1.71 -4.89
CA SER A 72 9.43 3.01 -4.59
C SER A 72 10.24 4.20 -5.09
N LYS A 73 11.50 3.98 -5.50
CA LYS A 73 12.44 5.06 -5.86
C LYS A 73 12.62 6.12 -4.76
N TRP A 74 12.36 5.74 -3.51
CA TRP A 74 12.38 6.66 -2.37
C TRP A 74 11.42 7.85 -2.54
N ASP A 75 10.30 7.61 -3.23
CA ASP A 75 9.20 8.54 -3.38
C ASP A 75 8.64 8.91 -1.99
N GLN A 76 8.70 10.19 -1.65
CA GLN A 76 8.29 10.66 -0.32
C GLN A 76 6.77 10.64 -0.16
N ASP A 77 6.01 10.90 -1.22
CA ASP A 77 4.56 10.96 -1.17
C ASP A 77 4.02 9.54 -0.90
N LEU A 78 4.56 8.53 -1.60
CA LEU A 78 4.23 7.12 -1.33
C LEU A 78 4.57 6.71 0.11
N ILE A 79 5.73 7.14 0.63
CA ILE A 79 6.16 6.84 2.01
C ILE A 79 5.19 7.46 3.02
N GLU A 80 4.77 8.71 2.81
CA GLU A 80 3.81 9.41 3.67
C GLU A 80 2.44 8.74 3.63
N ILE A 81 1.96 8.33 2.45
CA ILE A 81 0.70 7.59 2.27
C ILE A 81 0.74 6.26 3.04
N ILE A 82 1.84 5.51 2.94
CA ILE A 82 2.01 4.24 3.67
C ILE A 82 2.04 4.49 5.18
N GLN A 83 2.78 5.50 5.65
CA GLN A 83 2.86 5.83 7.08
C GLN A 83 1.47 6.15 7.64
N ALA A 84 0.71 7.02 6.94
CA ALA A 84 -0.64 7.39 7.33
C ALA A 84 -1.58 6.18 7.35
N GLY A 85 -1.47 5.28 6.36
CA GLY A 85 -2.26 4.06 6.28
C GLY A 85 -2.00 3.10 7.44
N ILE A 86 -0.73 2.80 7.74
CA ILE A 86 -0.37 1.92 8.87
C ILE A 86 -0.89 2.52 10.19
N ALA A 87 -0.81 3.84 10.35
CA ALA A 87 -1.36 4.52 11.53
C ALA A 87 -2.90 4.41 11.59
N ALA A 88 -3.61 4.61 10.48
CA ALA A 88 -5.06 4.50 10.40
C ALA A 88 -5.57 3.08 10.67
N MET A 89 -4.79 2.06 10.29
CA MET A 89 -5.04 0.64 10.60
C MET A 89 -4.79 0.28 12.07
N ASN A 90 -4.30 1.22 12.88
CA ASN A 90 -3.96 1.00 14.30
C ASN A 90 -2.96 -0.15 14.50
N ALA A 91 -1.87 -0.14 13.72
CA ALA A 91 -0.80 -1.14 13.73
C ALA A 91 0.51 -0.58 14.34
N PRO A 92 0.59 -0.36 15.66
CA PRO A 92 1.70 0.34 16.30
C PRO A 92 3.08 -0.33 16.16
N GLU A 93 3.19 -1.67 16.22
CA GLU A 93 4.48 -2.36 16.03
C GLU A 93 4.98 -2.18 14.58
N ASN A 94 4.08 -2.32 13.61
CA ASN A 94 4.39 -2.07 12.20
C ASN A 94 4.76 -0.60 11.93
N LEU A 95 4.04 0.34 12.55
CA LEU A 95 4.30 1.77 12.40
C LEU A 95 5.67 2.14 12.97
N GLU A 96 5.99 1.67 14.18
CA GLU A 96 7.29 1.93 14.80
C GLU A 96 8.42 1.39 13.94
N PHE A 97 8.28 0.15 13.43
CA PHE A 97 9.24 -0.43 12.51
C PHE A 97 9.40 0.43 11.25
N PHE A 98 8.29 0.74 10.56
CA PHE A 98 8.31 1.53 9.33
C PHE A 98 9.02 2.88 9.54
N GLU A 99 8.60 3.64 10.55
CA GLU A 99 9.17 4.95 10.86
C GLU A 99 10.65 4.89 11.23
N LYS A 100 11.08 3.85 11.96
CA LYS A 100 12.49 3.60 12.26
C LYS A 100 13.30 3.38 10.98
N GLN A 101 12.78 2.57 10.06
CA GLN A 101 13.44 2.32 8.78
C GLN A 101 13.49 3.58 7.92
N MET A 102 12.38 4.32 7.81
CA MET A 102 12.34 5.54 7.00
C MET A 102 13.30 6.61 7.53
N ARG A 103 13.40 6.77 8.86
CA ARG A 103 14.41 7.64 9.50
C ARG A 103 15.84 7.21 9.17
N ARG A 104 16.12 5.90 9.19
CA ARG A 104 17.44 5.37 8.85
C ARG A 104 17.82 5.68 7.40
N VAL A 105 16.91 5.48 6.46
CA VAL A 105 17.16 5.75 5.03
C VAL A 105 17.29 7.26 4.79
N LYS A 106 16.48 8.10 5.44
CA LYS A 106 16.59 9.56 5.37
C LYS A 106 17.94 10.09 5.86
N ALA A 107 18.50 9.46 6.89
CA ALA A 107 19.83 9.77 7.41
C ALA A 107 20.98 9.15 6.58
N PHE A 108 20.66 8.30 5.60
CA PHE A 108 21.65 7.64 4.76
C PHE A 108 22.32 8.62 3.80
N SER A 109 23.52 8.26 3.34
CA SER A 109 24.27 9.09 2.40
C SER A 109 23.50 9.24 1.08
N LYS A 110 23.02 10.45 0.77
CA LYS A 110 22.29 10.78 -0.48
C LYS A 110 23.02 10.31 -1.74
N ILE A 111 24.35 10.42 -1.78
CA ILE A 111 25.16 9.97 -2.93
C ILE A 111 25.09 8.44 -3.10
N LYS A 112 25.15 7.68 -2.00
CA LYS A 112 25.10 6.21 -2.04
C LYS A 112 23.69 5.75 -2.37
N LEU A 113 22.69 6.34 -1.73
CA LEU A 113 21.28 6.05 -2.01
C LEU A 113 20.94 6.35 -3.47
N GLY A 114 21.32 7.52 -3.99
CA GLY A 114 21.09 7.88 -5.39
C GLY A 114 21.72 6.89 -6.37
N LYS A 115 22.97 6.46 -6.13
CA LYS A 115 23.61 5.41 -6.95
C LYS A 115 22.88 4.08 -6.88
N PHE A 116 22.45 3.67 -5.69
CA PHE A 116 21.68 2.44 -5.48
C PHE A 116 20.37 2.46 -6.29
N LEU A 117 19.61 3.56 -6.20
CA LEU A 117 18.31 3.72 -6.88
C LEU A 117 18.41 3.77 -8.42
N GLN A 118 19.53 4.28 -8.95
CA GLN A 118 19.82 4.37 -10.39
C GLN A 118 20.42 3.09 -10.97
N SER A 119 20.99 2.21 -10.14
CA SER A 119 21.51 0.91 -10.58
C SER A 119 20.39 -0.12 -10.76
N ASP A 120 20.60 -1.13 -11.60
CA ASP A 120 19.69 -2.28 -11.63
C ASP A 120 19.65 -2.95 -10.26
N PHE A 121 18.46 -3.33 -9.82
CA PHE A 121 18.28 -3.96 -8.52
C PHE A 121 19.17 -5.21 -8.38
N GLY A 122 19.81 -5.36 -7.21
CA GLY A 122 20.74 -6.46 -6.92
C GLY A 122 22.18 -6.25 -7.38
N LYS A 123 22.51 -5.20 -8.15
CA LYS A 123 23.90 -4.90 -8.54
C LYS A 123 24.70 -4.25 -7.40
N ASP A 124 24.14 -3.28 -6.69
CA ASP A 124 24.79 -2.68 -5.51
C ASP A 124 24.42 -3.44 -4.22
N LYS A 125 25.01 -4.62 -4.07
CA LYS A 125 24.81 -5.50 -2.91
C LYS A 125 25.29 -4.87 -1.60
N ALA A 126 26.31 -4.00 -1.66
CA ALA A 126 26.88 -3.37 -0.48
C ALA A 126 25.88 -2.37 0.13
N THR A 127 25.28 -1.51 -0.69
CA THR A 127 24.24 -0.59 -0.21
C THR A 127 22.98 -1.34 0.20
N ALA A 128 22.56 -2.36 -0.56
CA ALA A 128 21.41 -3.20 -0.18
C ALA A 128 21.59 -3.81 1.21
N THR A 129 22.77 -4.39 1.51
CA THR A 129 23.06 -4.98 2.83
C THR A 129 23.00 -3.96 3.96
N LEU A 130 23.46 -2.72 3.72
CA LEU A 130 23.40 -1.65 4.72
C LEU A 130 21.98 -1.12 4.96
N LEU A 131 21.11 -1.23 3.95
CA LEU A 131 19.73 -0.81 4.01
C LEU A 131 18.78 -1.90 4.50
N ASP A 132 19.24 -3.15 4.61
CA ASP A 132 18.39 -4.27 4.99
C ASP A 132 18.06 -4.27 6.49
N ASP A 133 16.90 -4.79 6.83
CA ASP A 133 16.47 -5.04 8.21
C ASP A 133 15.42 -6.15 8.20
N THR A 134 15.75 -7.27 8.84
CA THR A 134 14.86 -8.43 8.90
C THR A 134 14.10 -8.55 10.23
N SER A 135 14.20 -7.55 11.12
CA SER A 135 13.47 -7.53 12.40
C SER A 135 11.95 -7.41 12.23
N PHE A 136 11.44 -7.09 11.04
CA PHE A 136 10.01 -7.21 10.73
C PHE A 136 9.46 -8.62 10.97
N LYS A 137 10.31 -9.65 10.96
CA LYS A 137 9.94 -11.04 11.26
C LYS A 137 9.58 -11.26 12.74
N GLU A 138 9.91 -10.32 13.61
CA GLU A 138 9.62 -10.37 15.05
C GLU A 138 8.29 -9.67 15.41
N ILE A 139 7.73 -8.89 14.48
CA ILE A 139 6.45 -8.19 14.64
C ILE A 139 5.34 -9.23 14.71
N LYS A 140 4.47 -9.10 15.72
CA LYS A 140 3.38 -10.06 15.96
C LYS A 140 2.07 -9.66 15.29
N GLU A 141 1.89 -8.36 15.08
CA GLU A 141 0.74 -7.82 14.38
C GLU A 141 0.61 -8.40 12.97
N ASP A 142 -0.58 -8.89 12.63
CA ASP A 142 -0.90 -9.24 11.26
C ASP A 142 -1.40 -7.99 10.53
N LEU A 143 -0.49 -7.31 9.83
CA LEU A 143 -0.82 -6.11 9.09
C LEU A 143 -1.87 -6.34 7.99
N LYS A 144 -1.97 -7.56 7.43
CA LYS A 144 -3.01 -7.90 6.45
C LYS A 144 -4.38 -7.94 7.09
N GLU A 145 -4.48 -8.59 8.26
CA GLU A 145 -5.73 -8.63 9.04
C GLU A 145 -6.16 -7.24 9.49
N LEU A 146 -5.22 -6.40 9.96
CA LEU A 146 -5.49 -5.02 10.37
C LEU A 146 -5.96 -4.15 9.20
N ASN A 147 -5.32 -4.25 8.03
CA ASN A 147 -5.72 -3.54 6.82
C ASN A 147 -7.15 -3.91 6.40
N ALA A 148 -7.43 -5.20 6.31
CA ALA A 148 -8.76 -5.68 5.94
C ALA A 148 -9.85 -5.28 6.96
N THR A 149 -9.53 -5.34 8.26
CA THR A 149 -10.45 -4.91 9.33
C THR A 149 -10.75 -3.42 9.22
N TRP A 150 -9.73 -2.60 8.96
CA TRP A 150 -9.87 -1.17 8.75
C TRP A 150 -10.81 -0.86 7.59
N LEU A 151 -10.56 -1.44 6.40
CA LEU A 151 -11.44 -1.31 5.23
C LEU A 151 -12.88 -1.72 5.54
N LYS A 152 -13.07 -2.85 6.22
CA LYS A 152 -14.40 -3.40 6.56
C LYS A 152 -15.19 -2.52 7.54
N SER A 153 -14.49 -1.71 8.33
CA SER A 153 -15.09 -0.79 9.31
C SER A 153 -15.18 0.66 8.82
N HIS A 154 -14.72 0.94 7.61
CA HIS A 154 -14.60 2.31 7.10
C HIS A 154 -15.98 2.96 6.86
N PRO A 155 -16.19 4.24 7.21
CA PRO A 155 -17.46 4.93 6.99
C PRO A 155 -17.87 5.01 5.52
N ASP A 156 -16.89 5.15 4.63
CA ASP A 156 -17.09 5.28 3.17
C ASP A 156 -17.08 3.92 2.43
N LEU A 157 -17.17 2.82 3.19
CA LEU A 157 -17.29 1.48 2.61
C LEU A 157 -18.61 1.35 1.84
N LYS A 158 -18.51 0.96 0.58
CA LYS A 158 -19.64 0.52 -0.24
C LYS A 158 -19.44 -0.93 -0.64
N VAL A 159 -20.33 -1.80 -0.14
CA VAL A 159 -20.40 -3.20 -0.56
C VAL A 159 -21.40 -3.32 -1.70
N ALA A 160 -20.97 -3.91 -2.81
CA ALA A 160 -21.77 -4.02 -4.03
C ALA A 160 -21.53 -5.36 -4.75
N ASN A 161 -22.53 -5.85 -5.49
CA ASN A 161 -22.32 -6.97 -6.41
C ASN A 161 -21.52 -6.50 -7.65
N LEU A 162 -21.07 -7.45 -8.48
CA LEU A 162 -20.19 -7.14 -9.62
C LEU A 162 -20.82 -6.20 -10.66
N GLU A 163 -22.13 -6.31 -10.91
CA GLU A 163 -22.83 -5.46 -11.89
C GLU A 163 -22.93 -4.02 -11.38
N GLU A 164 -23.27 -3.85 -10.10
CA GLU A 164 -23.30 -2.53 -9.46
C GLU A 164 -21.89 -1.92 -9.39
N MET A 165 -20.87 -2.70 -9.02
CA MET A 165 -19.48 -2.24 -9.01
C MET A 165 -19.03 -1.74 -10.38
N GLN A 166 -19.32 -2.51 -11.44
CA GLN A 166 -19.00 -2.11 -12.81
C GLN A 166 -19.69 -0.81 -13.20
N THR A 167 -20.95 -0.64 -12.81
CA THR A 167 -21.71 0.58 -13.07
C THR A 167 -21.07 1.78 -12.40
N ILE A 168 -20.79 1.70 -11.09
CA ILE A 168 -20.14 2.78 -10.32
C ILE A 168 -18.81 3.19 -10.93
N ILE A 169 -17.96 2.21 -11.26
CA ILE A 169 -16.63 2.48 -11.84
C ILE A 169 -16.77 3.11 -13.22
N THR A 170 -17.65 2.59 -14.08
CA THR A 170 -17.84 3.08 -15.45
C THR A 170 -18.41 4.49 -15.45
N ASP A 171 -19.42 4.75 -14.61
CA ASP A 171 -20.00 6.08 -14.44
C ASP A 171 -18.92 7.05 -13.96
N PHE A 172 -18.08 6.64 -13.01
CA PHE A 172 -16.99 7.48 -12.54
C PHE A 172 -15.99 7.84 -13.65
N ILE A 173 -15.57 6.87 -14.45
CA ILE A 173 -14.58 7.06 -15.54
C ILE A 173 -15.16 7.91 -16.68
N SER A 174 -16.48 7.88 -16.89
CA SER A 174 -17.13 8.49 -18.06
C SER A 174 -17.52 9.96 -17.88
N GLU A 175 -17.43 10.51 -16.66
CA GLU A 175 -17.70 11.92 -16.37
C GLU A 175 -16.49 12.83 -16.65
#